data_AF-A0A9R0CY65-F1
#
_entry.id   AF-A0A9R0CY65-F1
#
_cell.length_a   1.000
_cell.length_b   1.000
_cell.length_c   1.000
_cell.angle_alpha   90.00
_cell.angle_beta   90.00
_cell.angle_gamma   90.00
#
_symmetry.space_group_name_H-M   'P 1'
#
loop_
_entity.id
_entity.type
_entity.pdbx_description
1 polymer ?
#
loop_
_entity_poly.entity_id
_entity_poly.type
_entity_poly.pdbx_seq_one_letter_code
_entity_poly.pdbx_strand_id
1 'polypeptide(L)'
;MDSVSTDKSKTTEYDEEEITEVDVDPINDIIDYLVRCAKISFKNAHVNESEVRTSEKIKMACEIYKRSPTDFLLQFGKYLAPHHVGYFENLQSCADDSYRECIKHLKTYHSEKSKYKRVRNRRYIALQKLQNETDYFSEKQMMYRNPLLYEQLVGQYLTDEEIRERDGVDNENLTFLSMILETVDRNEMREMKNEQMLEEDMESMKITNTENKSNTSESGKEKKTKQWGAFDTPDTRPSYMPEPRKQSMITAPERRLLREEFLQEMFSSFIEGRDEDIDYQSIDNNEQYDDLQQVSQDAEDRYFDSETNEIDNLEEHMKLVQEYGRRNSDSNIQDDPFDTFMKHIANKQNLT
;
A
#
# COMPACT_ATOMS: atom_id res chain seq x y z
N MET A 1 45.89 43.66 -78.13
CA MET A 1 46.72 43.02 -77.11
C MET A 1 46.28 43.58 -75.77
N ASP A 2 45.89 42.66 -74.89
CA ASP A 2 45.86 42.76 -73.43
C ASP A 2 44.88 43.78 -72.79
N SER A 3 43.80 43.37 -72.12
CA SER A 3 43.62 42.52 -70.93
C SER A 3 43.58 43.33 -69.62
N VAL A 4 42.46 43.14 -68.88
CA VAL A 4 42.40 42.98 -67.39
C VAL A 4 42.48 44.28 -66.56
N SER A 5 41.68 44.55 -65.52
CA SER A 5 40.59 43.85 -64.84
C SER A 5 39.80 44.87 -64.01
N THR A 6 38.48 44.72 -63.91
CA THR A 6 37.64 45.36 -62.89
C THR A 6 37.04 44.28 -62.01
N ASP A 7 37.22 44.48 -60.71
CA ASP A 7 36.89 43.59 -59.60
C ASP A 7 35.37 43.33 -59.51
N LYS A 8 34.97 42.06 -59.41
CA LYS A 8 33.59 41.64 -59.13
C LYS A 8 33.60 40.75 -57.89
N SER A 9 33.05 41.30 -56.83
CA SER A 9 32.65 40.62 -55.60
C SER A 9 31.75 39.42 -55.89
N LYS A 10 32.23 38.22 -55.54
CA LYS A 10 31.47 36.97 -55.51
C LYS A 10 30.86 36.76 -54.13
N THR A 11 29.53 36.82 -54.08
CA THR A 11 28.69 36.26 -53.03
C THR A 11 28.78 34.74 -53.11
N THR A 12 29.21 34.09 -52.03
CA THR A 12 29.19 32.63 -51.89
C THR A 12 27.85 32.17 -51.33
N GLU A 13 27.13 31.38 -52.13
CA GLU A 13 26.06 30.49 -51.71
C GLU A 13 26.53 29.60 -50.54
N TYR A 14 25.70 29.52 -49.51
CA TYR A 14 25.70 28.42 -48.55
C TYR A 14 24.32 27.80 -48.62
N ASP A 15 24.29 26.52 -49.00
CA ASP A 15 23.10 25.69 -49.10
C ASP A 15 22.37 25.63 -47.75
N GLU A 16 21.10 26.06 -47.76
CA GLU A 16 20.14 25.81 -46.69
C GLU A 16 19.71 24.34 -46.79
N GLU A 17 20.40 23.45 -46.05
CA GLU A 17 19.83 22.15 -45.71
C GLU A 17 18.66 22.40 -44.74
N GLU A 18 17.47 22.29 -45.30
CA GLU A 18 16.16 22.25 -44.65
C GLU A 18 16.19 21.18 -43.54
N ILE A 19 16.39 21.62 -42.30
CA ILE A 19 16.25 20.78 -41.10
C ILE A 19 14.76 20.42 -41.01
N THR A 20 14.40 19.27 -41.54
CA THR A 20 13.09 18.67 -41.31
C THR A 20 12.97 18.42 -39.81
N GLU A 21 11.99 19.07 -39.17
CA GLU A 21 11.57 18.75 -37.81
C GLU A 21 11.20 17.26 -37.78
N VAL A 22 12.11 16.43 -37.27
CA VAL A 22 11.85 15.02 -37.04
C VAL A 22 10.82 14.97 -35.93
N ASP A 23 9.57 14.69 -36.28
CA ASP A 23 8.47 14.42 -35.34
C ASP A 23 8.86 13.20 -34.50
N VAL A 24 9.49 13.46 -33.35
CA VAL A 24 9.98 12.40 -32.46
C VAL A 24 8.77 11.79 -31.78
N ASP A 25 8.36 10.61 -32.27
CA ASP A 25 7.28 9.85 -31.67
C ASP A 25 7.55 9.63 -30.16
N PRO A 26 6.66 10.12 -29.27
CA PRO A 26 6.79 9.99 -27.82
C PRO A 26 6.93 8.54 -27.34
N ILE A 27 6.59 7.56 -28.17
CA ILE A 27 6.75 6.14 -27.83
C ILE A 27 8.18 5.78 -27.44
N ASN A 28 9.20 6.41 -28.06
CA ASN A 28 10.59 6.12 -27.76
C ASN A 28 10.95 6.52 -26.32
N ASP A 29 10.42 7.66 -25.86
CA ASP A 29 10.61 8.13 -24.49
C ASP A 29 9.85 7.25 -23.49
N ILE A 30 8.65 6.78 -23.85
CA ILE A 30 7.87 5.84 -23.02
C ILE A 30 8.62 4.52 -22.86
N ILE A 31 9.22 4.01 -23.93
CA ILE A 31 10.01 2.76 -23.90
C ILE A 31 11.31 2.96 -23.10
N ASP A 32 11.99 4.09 -23.25
CA ASP A 32 13.18 4.42 -22.46
C ASP A 32 12.83 4.50 -20.96
N TYR A 33 11.71 5.14 -20.62
CA TYR A 33 11.19 5.15 -19.24
C TYR A 33 10.94 3.74 -18.70
N LEU A 34 10.23 2.88 -19.45
CA LEU A 34 9.94 1.50 -19.04
C LEU A 34 11.23 0.73 -18.71
N VAL A 35 12.26 0.91 -19.53
CA VAL A 35 13.54 0.22 -19.34
C VAL A 35 14.29 0.76 -18.12
N ARG A 36 14.18 2.06 -17.81
CA ARG A 36 14.78 2.70 -16.62
C ARG A 36 14.07 2.35 -15.31
N CYS A 37 12.75 2.10 -15.34
CA CYS A 37 11.98 1.74 -14.13
C CYS A 37 12.26 0.33 -13.57
N ALA A 38 13.18 -0.42 -14.21
CA ALA A 38 13.92 -1.58 -13.72
C ALA A 38 13.34 -2.38 -12.54
N LYS A 39 12.29 -3.17 -12.82
CA LYS A 39 12.10 -4.58 -12.38
C LYS A 39 11.29 -5.38 -13.43
N ILE A 40 11.34 -4.96 -14.70
CA ILE A 40 10.57 -5.58 -15.77
C ILE A 40 11.39 -6.70 -16.40
N SER A 41 10.87 -7.93 -16.35
CA SER A 41 11.45 -9.04 -17.11
C SER A 41 10.97 -8.96 -18.56
N PHE A 42 11.88 -8.65 -19.49
CA PHE A 42 11.60 -8.63 -20.93
C PHE A 42 11.73 -10.01 -21.59
N LYS A 43 12.06 -11.04 -20.80
CA LYS A 43 12.14 -12.45 -21.21
C LYS A 43 11.54 -13.37 -20.13
N ASN A 44 11.12 -14.57 -20.52
CA ASN A 44 10.88 -15.67 -19.57
C ASN A 44 12.25 -16.10 -19.03
N ALA A 45 12.65 -15.58 -17.87
CA ALA A 45 13.94 -15.88 -17.26
C ALA A 45 13.98 -17.36 -16.83
N HIS A 46 14.59 -18.22 -17.63
CA HIS A 46 15.09 -19.50 -17.16
C HIS A 46 16.33 -19.25 -16.29
N VAL A 47 16.52 -20.07 -15.25
CA VAL A 47 17.42 -19.91 -14.09
C VAL A 47 18.88 -19.52 -14.38
N ASN A 48 19.35 -19.47 -15.64
CA ASN A 48 20.75 -19.22 -16.01
C ASN A 48 20.99 -18.19 -17.13
N GLU A 49 20.06 -17.30 -17.50
CA GLU A 49 20.35 -16.21 -18.46
C GLU A 49 20.77 -14.90 -17.78
N SER A 50 21.89 -14.33 -18.23
CA SER A 50 22.40 -13.02 -17.82
C SER A 50 21.39 -11.91 -18.11
N GLU A 51 21.36 -10.87 -17.27
CA GLU A 51 20.52 -9.69 -17.47
C GLU A 51 20.70 -9.13 -18.88
N VAL A 52 19.59 -9.12 -19.64
CA VAL A 52 19.56 -8.58 -21.00
C VAL A 52 19.99 -7.12 -20.97
N ARG A 53 20.90 -6.72 -21.88
CA ARG A 53 21.44 -5.36 -21.93
C ARG A 53 20.32 -4.34 -22.16
N THR A 54 20.41 -3.16 -21.54
CA THR A 54 19.42 -2.07 -21.66
C THR A 54 19.03 -1.77 -23.10
N SER A 55 20.00 -1.75 -24.02
CA SER A 55 19.78 -1.53 -25.45
C SER A 55 18.96 -2.63 -26.14
N GLU A 56 19.05 -3.86 -25.67
CA GLU A 56 18.29 -5.01 -26.20
C GLU A 56 16.85 -5.00 -25.67
N LYS A 57 16.65 -4.59 -24.41
CA LYS A 57 15.31 -4.38 -23.82
C LYS A 57 14.50 -3.35 -24.60
N ILE A 58 15.12 -2.22 -24.96
CA ILE A 58 14.50 -1.16 -25.78
C ILE A 58 14.08 -1.74 -27.14
N LYS A 59 14.97 -2.47 -27.83
CA LYS A 59 14.67 -3.07 -29.13
C LYS A 59 13.51 -4.05 -29.06
N MET A 60 13.50 -4.96 -28.08
CA MET A 60 12.40 -5.91 -27.89
C MET A 60 11.07 -5.20 -27.62
N ALA A 61 11.05 -4.19 -26.76
CA ALA A 61 9.86 -3.39 -26.48
C ALA A 61 9.33 -2.69 -27.75
N CYS A 62 10.23 -2.10 -28.55
CA CYS A 62 9.87 -1.50 -29.84
C CYS A 62 9.32 -2.52 -30.83
N GLU A 63 9.91 -3.72 -30.91
CA GLU A 63 9.43 -4.79 -31.78
C GLU A 63 8.03 -5.28 -31.37
N ILE A 64 7.78 -5.45 -30.07
CA ILE A 64 6.46 -5.83 -29.55
C ILE A 64 5.43 -4.74 -29.88
N TYR A 65 5.75 -3.48 -29.64
CA TYR A 65 4.86 -2.36 -29.97
C TYR A 65 4.52 -2.30 -31.46
N LYS A 66 5.53 -2.41 -32.34
CA LYS A 66 5.34 -2.40 -33.79
C LYS A 66 4.50 -3.59 -34.28
N ARG A 67 4.60 -4.74 -33.60
CA ARG A 67 3.81 -5.92 -33.93
C ARG A 67 2.36 -5.78 -33.49
N SER A 68 2.14 -5.36 -32.25
CA SER A 68 0.82 -5.19 -31.65
C SER A 68 0.89 -4.19 -30.50
N PRO A 69 0.31 -2.99 -30.66
CA PRO A 69 0.17 -2.03 -29.57
C PRO A 69 -0.63 -2.60 -28.38
N THR A 70 -1.62 -3.46 -28.65
CA THR A 70 -2.41 -4.13 -27.59
C THR A 70 -1.55 -5.07 -26.74
N ASP A 71 -0.71 -5.91 -27.38
CA ASP A 71 0.17 -6.84 -26.67
C ASP A 71 1.15 -6.08 -25.77
N PHE A 72 1.69 -4.97 -26.30
CA PHE A 72 2.58 -4.09 -25.57
C PHE A 72 1.91 -3.55 -24.30
N LEU A 73 0.67 -3.08 -24.39
CA LEU A 73 -0.08 -2.56 -23.25
C LEU A 73 -0.45 -3.67 -22.24
N LEU A 74 -0.81 -4.86 -22.70
CA LEU A 74 -1.10 -5.99 -21.81
C LEU A 74 0.14 -6.42 -21.01
N GLN A 75 1.32 -6.40 -21.63
CA GLN A 75 2.55 -6.85 -20.99
C GLN A 75 3.21 -5.77 -20.12
N PHE A 76 3.28 -4.53 -20.63
CA PHE A 76 4.04 -3.45 -20.00
C PHE A 76 3.18 -2.36 -19.39
N GLY A 77 1.86 -2.36 -19.63
CA GLY A 77 0.96 -1.30 -19.23
C GLY A 77 0.93 -1.05 -17.72
N LYS A 78 1.10 -2.09 -16.90
CA LYS A 78 1.18 -1.96 -15.43
C LYS A 78 2.38 -1.14 -14.94
N TYR A 79 3.45 -1.06 -15.72
CA TYR A 79 4.68 -0.34 -15.37
C TYR A 79 4.75 1.07 -15.97
N LEU A 80 3.76 1.44 -16.80
CA LEU A 80 3.66 2.78 -17.36
C LEU A 80 3.26 3.81 -16.30
N ALA A 81 3.64 5.06 -16.50
CA ALA A 81 3.12 6.16 -15.71
C ALA A 81 1.71 6.56 -16.20
N PRO A 82 0.86 7.17 -15.35
CA PRO A 82 -0.51 7.55 -15.73
C PRO A 82 -0.58 8.46 -16.98
N HIS A 83 0.40 9.34 -17.16
CA HIS A 83 0.47 10.23 -18.33
C HIS A 83 0.83 9.49 -19.63
N HIS A 84 1.61 8.40 -19.56
CA HIS A 84 1.89 7.57 -20.73
C HIS A 84 0.62 6.89 -21.25
N VAL A 85 -0.32 6.52 -20.38
CA VAL A 85 -1.60 5.92 -20.79
C VAL A 85 -2.44 6.90 -21.65
N GLY A 86 -2.32 8.20 -21.39
CA GLY A 86 -2.99 9.24 -22.19
C GLY A 86 -2.49 9.34 -23.63
N TYR A 87 -1.21 9.05 -23.89
CA TYR A 87 -0.68 8.96 -25.25
C TYR A 87 -1.40 7.88 -26.08
N PHE A 88 -1.59 6.69 -25.50
CA PHE A 88 -2.23 5.55 -26.17
C PHE A 88 -3.73 5.76 -26.44
N GLU A 89 -4.39 6.62 -25.66
CA GLU A 89 -5.78 7.05 -25.89
C GLU A 89 -5.90 7.99 -27.10
N ASN A 90 -4.90 8.83 -27.36
CA ASN A 90 -4.95 9.74 -28.49
C ASN A 90 -4.73 9.01 -29.84
N LEU A 91 -4.09 7.84 -29.82
CA LEU A 91 -3.94 6.95 -30.98
C LEU A 91 -5.22 6.18 -31.36
N GLN A 92 -6.33 6.40 -30.64
CA GLN A 92 -7.53 5.56 -30.65
C GLN A 92 -8.40 5.66 -31.91
N SER A 93 -8.10 6.55 -32.86
CA SER A 93 -8.95 6.81 -34.03
C SER A 93 -9.15 5.61 -34.97
N CYS A 94 -8.36 4.54 -34.84
CA CYS A 94 -8.52 3.31 -35.63
C CYS A 94 -8.40 2.00 -34.80
N ALA A 95 -8.52 2.08 -33.48
CA ALA A 95 -8.18 0.97 -32.60
C ALA A 95 -9.35 -0.01 -32.35
N ASP A 96 -9.01 -1.29 -32.22
CA ASP A 96 -9.93 -2.39 -31.93
C ASP A 96 -10.60 -2.25 -30.55
N ASP A 97 -11.73 -2.93 -30.36
CA ASP A 97 -12.49 -2.96 -29.10
C ASP A 97 -11.65 -3.50 -27.95
N SER A 98 -10.81 -4.51 -28.21
CA SER A 98 -9.86 -5.05 -27.24
C SER A 98 -8.85 -4.01 -26.76
N TYR A 99 -8.32 -3.18 -27.67
CA TYR A 99 -7.37 -2.12 -27.33
C TYR A 99 -8.03 -1.03 -26.46
N ARG A 100 -9.26 -0.64 -26.81
CA ARG A 100 -10.04 0.34 -26.02
C ARG A 100 -10.28 -0.16 -24.59
N GLU A 101 -10.63 -1.42 -24.43
CA GLU A 101 -10.89 -1.98 -23.11
C GLU A 101 -9.60 -2.09 -22.29
N CYS A 102 -8.48 -2.46 -22.92
CA CYS A 102 -7.16 -2.47 -22.29
C CYS A 102 -6.80 -1.08 -21.71
N ILE A 103 -7.01 0.01 -22.46
CA ILE A 103 -6.75 1.37 -21.98
C ILE A 103 -7.64 1.73 -20.78
N LYS A 104 -8.93 1.40 -20.81
CA LYS A 104 -9.84 1.66 -19.67
C LYS A 104 -9.39 0.92 -18.42
N HIS A 105 -9.01 -0.35 -18.57
CA HIS A 105 -8.49 -1.17 -17.48
C HIS A 105 -7.21 -0.54 -16.90
N LEU A 106 -6.29 -0.10 -17.76
CA LEU A 106 -5.05 0.55 -17.33
C LEU A 106 -5.30 1.90 -16.64
N LYS A 107 -6.24 2.71 -17.12
CA LYS A 107 -6.64 3.95 -16.43
C LYS A 107 -7.19 3.66 -15.04
N THR A 108 -8.03 2.64 -14.92
CA THR A 108 -8.58 2.21 -13.63
C THR A 108 -7.48 1.70 -12.72
N TYR A 109 -6.54 0.91 -13.25
CA TYR A 109 -5.38 0.39 -12.52
C TYR A 109 -4.47 1.50 -12.01
N HIS A 110 -4.18 2.51 -12.84
CA HIS A 110 -3.33 3.65 -12.52
C HIS A 110 -4.02 4.76 -11.75
N SER A 111 -5.32 4.64 -11.46
CA SER A 111 -6.02 5.60 -10.62
C SER A 111 -5.46 5.59 -9.19
N GLU A 112 -5.38 6.76 -8.56
CA GLU A 112 -4.88 6.89 -7.19
C GLU A 112 -5.68 6.04 -6.20
N LYS A 113 -7.00 5.91 -6.39
CA LYS A 113 -7.84 5.04 -5.57
C LYS A 113 -7.44 3.57 -5.68
N SER A 114 -7.23 3.06 -6.89
CA SER A 114 -6.80 1.66 -7.09
C SER A 114 -5.37 1.43 -6.62
N LYS A 115 -4.47 2.39 -6.83
CA LYS A 115 -3.10 2.34 -6.32
C LYS A 115 -3.08 2.29 -4.79
N TYR A 116 -3.83 3.17 -4.12
CA TYR A 116 -3.97 3.18 -2.67
C TYR A 116 -4.49 1.84 -2.14
N LYS A 117 -5.56 1.29 -2.74
CA LYS A 117 -6.10 -0.02 -2.36
C LYS A 117 -5.05 -1.13 -2.52
N ARG A 118 -4.34 -1.18 -3.65
CA ARG A 118 -3.28 -2.19 -3.87
C ARG A 118 -2.16 -2.08 -2.83
N VAL A 119 -1.68 -0.87 -2.56
CA VAL A 119 -0.64 -0.63 -1.55
C VAL A 119 -1.13 -1.09 -0.18
N ARG A 120 -2.34 -0.69 0.22
CA ARG A 120 -2.93 -1.07 1.51
C ARG A 120 -3.06 -2.59 1.64
N ASN A 121 -3.53 -3.27 0.58
CA ASN A 121 -3.67 -4.73 0.55
C ASN A 121 -2.31 -5.44 0.60
N ARG A 122 -1.31 -4.97 -0.17
CA ARG A 122 0.06 -5.52 -0.13
C ARG A 122 0.68 -5.39 1.25
N ARG A 123 0.54 -4.21 1.88
CA ARG A 123 0.99 -3.99 3.25
C ARG A 123 0.23 -4.87 4.23
N TYR A 124 -1.06 -5.14 4.03
CA TYR A 124 -1.81 -6.07 4.89
C TYR A 124 -1.24 -7.50 4.83
N ILE A 125 -0.91 -8.01 3.65
CA ILE A 125 -0.25 -9.33 3.54
C ILE A 125 1.14 -9.31 4.17
N ALA A 126 1.91 -8.24 3.98
CA ALA A 126 3.20 -8.09 4.64
C ALA A 126 3.07 -8.04 6.17
N LEU A 127 2.04 -7.37 6.70
CA LEU A 127 1.72 -7.32 8.12
C LEU A 127 1.46 -8.73 8.67
N GLN A 128 0.58 -9.50 8.01
CA GLN A 128 0.28 -10.88 8.40
C GLN A 128 1.54 -11.76 8.40
N LYS A 129 2.41 -11.58 7.39
CA LYS A 129 3.67 -12.30 7.30
C LYS A 129 4.61 -11.94 8.45
N LEU A 130 4.81 -10.65 8.72
CA LEU A 130 5.66 -10.16 9.81
C LEU A 130 5.16 -10.62 11.18
N GLN A 131 3.85 -10.67 11.39
CA GLN A 131 3.24 -11.16 12.63
C GLN A 131 3.56 -12.64 12.90
N ASN A 132 3.69 -13.45 11.85
CA ASN A 132 3.95 -14.88 11.96
C ASN A 132 5.44 -15.24 11.96
N GLU A 133 6.27 -14.48 11.23
CA GLU A 133 7.68 -14.83 10.96
C GLU A 133 8.68 -14.06 11.83
N THR A 134 8.30 -12.91 12.41
CA THR A 134 9.24 -12.00 13.09
C THR A 134 8.72 -11.53 14.45
N ASP A 135 9.57 -10.85 15.22
CA ASP A 135 9.20 -10.21 16.48
C ASP A 135 8.71 -8.76 16.32
N TYR A 136 8.56 -8.25 15.09
CA TYR A 136 8.22 -6.85 14.80
C TYR A 136 6.92 -6.38 15.50
N PHE A 137 5.91 -7.24 15.56
CA PHE A 137 4.64 -6.99 16.25
C PHE A 137 4.58 -7.62 17.65
N SER A 138 5.73 -7.94 18.25
CA SER A 138 5.78 -8.28 19.67
C SER A 138 5.50 -7.03 20.51
N GLU A 139 4.88 -7.22 21.68
CA GLU A 139 4.56 -6.10 22.59
C GLU A 139 5.79 -5.27 22.93
N LYS A 140 6.94 -5.93 23.12
CA LYS A 140 8.23 -5.26 23.36
C LYS A 140 8.61 -4.35 22.19
N GLN A 141 8.65 -4.86 20.95
CA GLN A 141 9.02 -4.05 19.78
C GLN A 141 8.02 -2.91 19.50
N MET A 142 6.73 -3.13 19.69
CA MET A 142 5.73 -2.07 19.52
C MET A 142 5.88 -0.97 20.59
N MET A 143 6.17 -1.35 21.83
CA MET A 143 6.47 -0.41 22.91
C MET A 143 7.73 0.42 22.61
N TYR A 144 8.77 -0.18 22.03
CA TYR A 144 9.98 0.54 21.62
C TYR A 144 9.70 1.59 20.55
N ARG A 145 8.86 1.27 19.57
CA ARG A 145 8.55 2.16 18.45
C ARG A 145 7.56 3.28 18.81
N ASN A 146 6.64 3.03 19.74
CA ASN A 146 5.70 4.05 20.22
C ASN A 146 5.51 3.98 21.75
N PRO A 147 6.48 4.47 22.53
CA PRO A 147 6.47 4.35 23.98
C PRO A 147 5.41 5.23 24.67
N LEU A 148 5.04 6.37 24.08
CA LEU A 148 3.98 7.21 24.63
C LEU A 148 2.60 6.55 24.49
N LEU A 149 2.26 6.08 23.28
CA LEU A 149 0.99 5.39 23.04
C LEU A 149 0.85 4.15 23.93
N TYR A 150 1.94 3.39 24.06
CA TYR A 150 1.96 2.23 24.95
C TYR A 150 1.67 2.64 26.41
N GLU A 151 2.30 3.70 26.90
CA GLU A 151 2.03 4.17 28.27
C GLU A 151 0.56 4.54 28.47
N GLN A 152 -0.02 5.30 27.53
CA GLN A 152 -1.40 5.80 27.62
C GLN A 152 -2.43 4.67 27.61
N LEU A 153 -2.25 3.64 26.77
CA LEU A 153 -3.22 2.56 26.59
C LEU A 153 -2.95 1.35 27.49
N VAL A 154 -1.69 1.03 27.78
CA VAL A 154 -1.31 -0.20 28.49
C VAL A 154 -0.52 0.09 29.75
N GLY A 155 0.58 0.85 29.64
CA GLY A 155 1.59 1.02 30.68
C GLY A 155 1.05 1.60 32.00
N GLN A 156 0.14 2.57 31.94
CA GLN A 156 -0.45 3.19 33.13
C GLN A 156 -1.35 2.26 33.97
N TYR A 157 -1.80 1.15 33.36
CA TYR A 157 -2.68 0.17 33.97
C TYR A 157 -1.98 -1.13 34.37
N LEU A 158 -0.65 -1.17 34.25
CA LEU A 158 0.16 -2.28 34.74
C LEU A 158 0.51 -2.08 36.21
N THR A 159 0.51 -3.18 36.95
CA THR A 159 1.00 -3.24 38.33
C THR A 159 2.53 -3.23 38.36
N ASP A 160 3.11 -2.77 39.47
CA ASP A 160 4.58 -2.76 39.61
C ASP A 160 5.20 -4.17 39.54
N GLU A 161 4.42 -5.21 39.82
CA GLU A 161 4.82 -6.61 39.66
C GLU A 161 4.83 -7.02 38.18
N GLU A 162 3.76 -6.74 37.42
CA GLU A 162 3.70 -6.98 35.97
C GLU A 162 4.80 -6.23 35.21
N ILE A 163 5.09 -4.98 35.60
CA ILE A 163 6.19 -4.20 35.02
C ILE A 163 7.56 -4.82 35.35
N ARG A 164 7.73 -5.34 36.56
CA ARG A 164 8.99 -6.00 36.95
C ARG A 164 9.15 -7.35 36.26
N GLU A 165 8.06 -8.05 35.95
CA GLU A 165 8.10 -9.28 35.16
C GLU A 165 8.44 -8.96 33.70
N ARG A 166 7.83 -7.92 33.12
CA ARG A 166 8.11 -7.46 31.75
C ARG A 166 9.54 -6.95 31.57
N ASP A 167 9.99 -6.08 32.48
CA ASP A 167 11.34 -5.49 32.48
C ASP A 167 12.36 -6.37 33.21
N GLY A 168 11.90 -7.50 33.75
CA GLY A 168 12.71 -8.41 34.53
C GLY A 168 13.63 -9.16 33.61
N VAL A 169 14.91 -8.81 33.66
CA VAL A 169 15.93 -9.64 33.03
C VAL A 169 16.40 -10.67 34.05
N ASP A 170 16.56 -11.93 33.64
CA ASP A 170 17.05 -13.03 34.48
C ASP A 170 18.44 -12.68 35.06
N ASN A 171 18.45 -12.14 36.29
CA ASN A 171 19.64 -11.63 36.98
C ASN A 171 20.77 -12.67 37.13
N GLU A 172 20.49 -13.94 36.88
CA GLU A 172 21.47 -15.04 36.95
C GLU A 172 22.37 -15.12 35.71
N ASN A 173 21.94 -14.58 34.55
CA ASN A 173 22.63 -14.73 33.26
C ASN A 173 22.95 -13.40 32.53
N LEU A 174 22.69 -12.23 33.11
CA LEU A 174 23.04 -10.96 32.44
C LEU A 174 24.55 -10.74 32.39
N THR A 175 25.04 -10.49 31.18
CA THR A 175 26.38 -9.95 30.99
C THR A 175 26.33 -8.44 31.24
N PHE A 176 27.45 -7.83 31.67
CA PHE A 176 27.52 -6.37 31.83
C PHE A 176 27.11 -5.61 30.56
N LEU A 177 27.43 -6.17 29.38
CA LEU A 177 27.00 -5.63 28.09
C LEU A 177 25.47 -5.61 27.94
N SER A 178 24.75 -6.67 28.31
CA SER A 178 23.29 -6.69 28.21
C SER A 178 22.64 -5.70 29.17
N MET A 179 23.24 -5.50 30.35
CA MET A 179 22.79 -4.46 31.28
C MET A 179 22.98 -3.05 30.69
N ILE A 180 24.13 -2.78 30.04
CA ILE A 180 24.36 -1.49 29.38
C ILE A 180 23.37 -1.28 28.23
N LEU A 181 23.22 -2.26 27.34
CA LEU A 181 22.29 -2.15 26.21
C LEU A 181 20.87 -1.89 26.70
N GLU A 182 20.38 -2.64 27.69
CA GLU A 182 19.04 -2.41 28.27
C GLU A 182 18.91 -1.02 28.91
N THR A 183 19.97 -0.47 29.52
CA THR A 183 19.92 0.92 30.04
C THR A 183 19.90 1.97 28.94
N VAL A 184 20.58 1.72 27.82
CA VAL A 184 20.55 2.60 26.64
C VAL A 184 19.16 2.56 26.03
N ASP A 185 18.66 1.37 25.73
CA ASP A 185 17.33 1.12 25.18
C ASP A 185 16.22 1.79 26.03
N ARG A 186 16.29 1.68 27.37
CA ARG A 186 15.35 2.33 28.28
C ARG A 186 15.49 3.85 28.30
N ASN A 187 16.69 4.39 28.11
CA ASN A 187 16.87 5.84 28.01
C ASN A 187 16.33 6.36 26.67
N GLU A 188 16.60 5.67 25.57
CA GLU A 188 16.05 6.02 24.25
C GLU A 188 14.52 6.02 24.25
N MET A 189 13.88 4.98 24.80
CA MET A 189 12.42 4.96 24.95
C MET A 189 11.89 6.14 25.79
N ARG A 190 12.61 6.54 26.85
CA ARG A 190 12.20 7.67 27.69
C ARG A 190 12.32 9.00 26.94
N GLU A 191 13.40 9.18 26.19
CA GLU A 191 13.61 10.37 25.36
C GLU A 191 12.54 10.46 24.28
N MET A 192 12.31 9.38 23.54
CA MET A 192 11.26 9.29 22.51
C MET A 192 9.86 9.56 23.10
N LYS A 193 9.53 8.97 24.24
CA LYS A 193 8.25 9.25 24.93
C LYS A 193 8.10 10.73 25.29
N ASN A 194 9.17 11.36 25.78
CA ASN A 194 9.14 12.78 26.14
C ASN A 194 8.97 13.67 24.91
N GLU A 195 9.62 13.33 23.80
CA GLU A 195 9.48 14.04 22.52
C GLU A 195 8.04 13.95 22.00
N GLN A 196 7.48 12.74 21.92
CA GLN A 196 6.09 12.51 21.53
C GLN A 196 5.10 13.30 22.41
N MET A 197 5.36 13.38 23.71
CA MET A 197 4.49 14.12 24.63
C MET A 197 4.54 15.64 24.37
N LEU A 198 5.73 16.17 24.08
CA LEU A 198 5.88 17.59 23.71
C LEU A 198 5.18 17.91 22.38
N GLU A 199 5.20 16.98 21.42
CA GLU A 199 4.49 17.10 20.15
C GLU A 199 2.98 17.11 20.34
N GLU A 200 2.41 16.17 21.12
CA GLU A 200 0.99 16.13 21.45
C GLU A 200 0.53 17.41 22.17
N ASP A 201 1.30 17.88 23.16
CA ASP A 201 1.03 19.13 23.88
C ASP A 201 1.03 20.32 22.92
N MET A 202 2.02 20.40 22.02
CA MET A 202 2.11 21.47 21.04
C MET A 202 0.93 21.44 20.05
N GLU A 203 0.53 20.27 19.59
CA GLU A 203 -0.60 20.09 18.66
C GLU A 203 -1.92 20.49 19.34
N SER A 204 -2.13 20.09 20.60
CA SER A 204 -3.28 20.53 21.39
C SER A 204 -3.31 22.05 21.58
N MET A 205 -2.15 22.68 21.75
CA MET A 205 -2.02 24.13 21.89
C MET A 205 -2.24 24.88 20.57
N LYS A 206 -1.86 24.30 19.43
CA LYS A 206 -2.19 24.85 18.10
C LYS A 206 -3.69 24.84 17.86
N ILE A 207 -4.36 23.72 18.15
CA ILE A 207 -5.82 23.56 17.97
C ILE A 207 -6.58 24.60 18.81
N THR A 208 -6.19 24.76 20.07
CA THR A 208 -6.83 25.73 20.99
C THR A 208 -6.54 27.20 20.63
N ASN A 209 -5.38 27.52 20.03
CA ASN A 209 -5.04 28.87 19.58
C ASN A 209 -5.76 29.29 18.27
N THR A 210 -6.23 28.34 17.46
CA THR A 210 -7.07 28.66 16.28
C THR A 210 -8.45 29.20 16.64
N GLU A 211 -8.95 28.96 17.85
CA GLU A 211 -10.25 29.44 18.33
C GLU A 211 -10.18 30.63 19.29
N ASN A 212 -8.99 31.00 19.80
CA ASN A 212 -8.85 32.09 20.77
C ASN A 212 -7.71 33.06 20.43
N LYS A 213 -7.97 33.99 19.50
CA LYS A 213 -7.30 35.30 19.53
C LYS A 213 -7.90 36.16 20.64
N SER A 214 -7.39 36.02 21.87
CA SER A 214 -7.14 37.18 22.76
C SER A 214 -6.58 36.75 24.12
N ASN A 215 -5.52 37.48 24.50
CA ASN A 215 -5.01 37.71 25.86
C ASN A 215 -4.10 36.62 26.47
N THR A 216 -2.82 36.69 26.10
CA THR A 216 -1.71 36.17 26.91
C THR A 216 -1.33 37.21 27.96
N SER A 217 -1.61 36.91 29.24
CA SER A 217 -1.01 37.60 30.37
C SER A 217 0.26 36.86 30.81
N GLU A 218 1.37 37.57 30.69
CA GLU A 218 2.73 37.09 30.92
C GLU A 218 3.01 36.99 32.43
N SER A 219 3.09 35.77 32.95
CA SER A 219 3.48 35.48 34.33
C SER A 219 5.00 35.28 34.39
N GLY A 220 5.69 36.24 35.00
CA GLY A 220 7.14 36.27 35.13
C GLY A 220 7.70 35.14 35.99
N LYS A 221 8.53 34.29 35.38
CA LYS A 221 9.45 33.42 36.12
C LYS A 221 10.79 34.14 36.29
N GLU A 222 11.15 34.43 37.53
CA GLU A 222 12.42 35.03 37.92
C GLU A 222 13.61 34.23 37.37
N LYS A 223 14.34 34.81 36.41
CA LYS A 223 15.61 34.27 35.92
C LYS A 223 16.71 34.60 36.94
N LYS A 224 17.11 33.61 37.75
CA LYS A 224 18.36 33.70 38.53
C LYS A 224 19.54 33.80 37.55
N THR A 225 20.24 34.92 37.59
CA THR A 225 21.40 35.21 36.76
C THR A 225 22.56 34.29 37.15
N LYS A 226 22.96 33.37 36.26
CA LYS A 226 24.17 32.57 36.45
C LYS A 226 25.39 33.42 36.08
N GLN A 227 26.22 33.69 37.08
CA GLN A 227 27.44 34.48 36.97
C GLN A 227 28.51 33.64 36.26
N TRP A 228 29.12 34.17 35.21
CA TRP A 228 30.18 33.50 34.44
C TRP A 228 31.39 33.21 35.35
N GLY A 229 31.80 31.95 35.45
CA GLY A 229 32.96 31.51 36.26
C GLY A 229 32.64 30.62 37.48
N ALA A 230 31.37 30.34 37.78
CA ALA A 230 31.01 29.31 38.75
C ALA A 230 31.08 27.92 38.11
N PHE A 231 32.22 27.25 38.26
CA PHE A 231 32.38 25.85 37.86
C PHE A 231 31.75 24.98 38.96
N ASP A 232 30.41 24.90 38.96
CA ASP A 232 29.70 23.95 39.80
C ASP A 232 30.11 22.53 39.37
N THR A 233 30.33 21.66 40.36
CA THR A 233 30.47 20.21 40.16
C THR A 233 29.50 19.73 39.07
N PRO A 234 29.94 18.91 38.10
CA PRO A 234 29.03 18.42 37.07
C PRO A 234 27.80 17.87 37.77
N ASP A 235 26.64 18.42 37.44
CA ASP A 235 25.39 18.10 38.11
C ASP A 235 25.07 16.64 37.79
N THR A 236 25.57 15.71 38.61
CA THR A 236 25.32 14.28 38.51
C THR A 236 23.92 13.93 39.05
N ARG A 237 23.13 14.93 39.43
CA ARG A 237 21.72 14.71 39.71
C ARG A 237 21.03 14.48 38.38
N PRO A 238 20.36 13.33 38.19
CA PRO A 238 19.50 13.15 37.03
C PRO A 238 18.59 14.37 36.91
N SER A 239 18.56 15.00 35.73
CA SER A 239 17.73 16.19 35.46
C SER A 239 16.24 15.97 35.71
N TYR A 240 15.84 14.73 35.97
CA TYR A 240 14.47 14.27 36.11
C TYR A 240 14.38 13.24 37.26
N MET A 241 13.49 13.51 38.21
CA MET A 241 13.03 12.54 39.22
C MET A 241 11.73 11.94 38.68
N PRO A 242 11.61 10.61 38.51
CA PRO A 242 10.39 9.99 38.04
C PRO A 242 9.22 10.38 38.94
N GLU A 243 8.16 10.94 38.37
CA GLU A 243 6.94 11.17 39.13
C GLU A 243 6.39 9.82 39.61
N PRO A 244 5.91 9.72 40.86
CA PRO A 244 5.30 8.49 41.36
C PRO A 244 4.07 8.17 40.50
N ARG A 245 4.06 6.99 39.86
CA ARG A 245 2.97 6.54 38.99
C ARG A 245 1.66 6.50 39.76
N LYS A 246 0.63 7.13 39.19
CA LYS A 246 -0.76 7.03 39.69
C LYS A 246 -1.36 5.75 39.11
N GLN A 247 -1.32 4.64 39.83
CA GLN A 247 -1.97 3.39 39.38
C GLN A 247 -3.48 3.61 39.27
N SER A 248 -3.98 3.70 38.04
CA SER A 248 -5.41 3.69 37.75
C SER A 248 -5.88 2.24 37.65
N MET A 249 -6.72 1.81 38.59
CA MET A 249 -7.31 0.48 38.55
C MET A 249 -8.50 0.47 37.57
N ILE A 250 -8.37 -0.29 36.50
CA ILE A 250 -9.44 -0.52 35.51
C ILE A 250 -9.83 -1.99 35.49
N THR A 251 -11.02 -2.27 34.95
CA THR A 251 -11.55 -3.64 34.91
C THR A 251 -10.79 -4.52 33.92
N ALA A 252 -10.70 -5.84 34.16
CA ALA A 252 -10.07 -6.78 33.23
C ALA A 252 -10.56 -6.70 31.76
N PRO A 253 -11.88 -6.55 31.45
CA PRO A 253 -12.33 -6.36 30.08
C PRO A 253 -11.85 -5.03 29.48
N GLU A 254 -11.86 -3.94 30.24
CA GLU A 254 -11.36 -2.63 29.81
C GLU A 254 -9.86 -2.67 29.51
N ARG A 255 -9.07 -3.36 30.34
CA ARG A 255 -7.64 -3.63 30.08
C ARG A 255 -7.40 -4.40 28.78
N ARG A 256 -8.35 -5.24 28.37
CA ARG A 256 -8.25 -5.99 27.12
C ARG A 256 -8.55 -5.09 25.93
N LEU A 257 -9.62 -4.30 26.02
CA LEU A 257 -9.99 -3.35 24.97
C LEU A 257 -8.87 -2.35 24.69
N LEU A 258 -8.27 -1.76 25.72
CA LEU A 258 -7.16 -0.82 25.53
C LEU A 258 -5.92 -1.46 24.92
N ARG A 259 -5.64 -2.72 25.25
CA ARG A 259 -4.58 -3.50 24.59
C ARG A 259 -4.91 -3.76 23.12
N GLU A 260 -6.16 -4.09 22.81
CA GLU A 260 -6.61 -4.28 21.43
C GLU A 260 -6.54 -2.98 20.63
N GLU A 261 -6.90 -1.84 21.23
CA GLU A 261 -6.75 -0.50 20.63
C GLU A 261 -5.28 -0.19 20.34
N PHE A 262 -4.38 -0.48 21.29
CA PHE A 262 -2.94 -0.32 21.08
C PHE A 262 -2.45 -1.13 19.88
N LEU A 263 -2.84 -2.41 19.78
CA LEU A 263 -2.47 -3.26 18.65
C LEU A 263 -3.05 -2.73 17.33
N GLN A 264 -4.31 -2.31 17.31
CA GLN A 264 -4.97 -1.78 16.12
C GLN A 264 -4.32 -0.50 15.61
N GLU A 265 -3.89 0.39 16.51
CA GLU A 265 -3.19 1.61 16.12
C GLU A 265 -1.81 1.29 15.55
N MET A 266 -1.06 0.36 16.18
CA MET A 266 0.23 -0.10 15.65
C MET A 266 0.08 -0.78 14.27
N PHE A 267 -0.95 -1.58 14.07
CA PHE A 267 -1.27 -2.16 12.76
C PHE A 267 -1.66 -1.09 11.74
N SER A 268 -2.47 -0.11 12.14
CA SER A 268 -2.89 0.98 11.25
C SER A 268 -1.71 1.85 10.84
N SER A 269 -0.81 2.16 11.76
CA SER A 269 0.45 2.86 11.50
C SER A 269 1.29 2.18 10.42
N PHE A 270 1.46 0.86 10.54
CA PHE A 270 2.17 0.07 9.54
C PHE A 270 1.48 0.09 8.17
N ILE A 271 0.16 -0.11 8.14
CA ILE A 271 -0.61 -0.12 6.89
C ILE A 271 -0.56 1.25 6.20
N GLU A 272 -0.58 2.33 6.97
CA GLU A 272 -0.52 3.70 6.46
C GLU A 272 0.91 4.11 6.09
N GLY A 273 1.92 3.38 6.56
CA GLY A 273 3.31 3.57 6.16
C GLY A 273 4.04 4.59 7.01
N ARG A 274 3.66 4.71 8.29
CA ARG A 274 4.29 5.65 9.23
C ARG A 274 5.54 5.10 9.90
N ASP A 275 5.72 3.78 9.93
CA ASP A 275 6.84 3.18 10.66
C ASP A 275 8.17 3.39 9.91
N GLU A 276 9.12 4.11 10.50
CA GLU A 276 10.37 4.51 9.84
C GLU A 276 11.35 3.35 9.59
N ASP A 277 11.26 2.29 10.40
CA ASP A 277 12.17 1.13 10.34
C ASP A 277 11.92 0.21 9.13
N ILE A 278 10.86 0.45 8.36
CA ILE A 278 10.42 -0.42 7.27
C ILE A 278 10.59 0.24 5.90
N ASP A 279 11.28 -0.47 5.00
CA ASP A 279 11.35 -0.09 3.59
C ASP A 279 10.04 -0.47 2.86
N TYR A 280 9.03 0.39 2.97
CA TYR A 280 7.75 0.21 2.28
C TYR A 280 7.88 0.15 0.76
N GLN A 281 8.92 0.75 0.17
CA GLN A 281 9.09 0.70 -1.29
C GLN A 281 9.31 -0.74 -1.78
N SER A 282 9.93 -1.58 -0.94
CA SER A 282 10.10 -3.00 -1.22
C SER A 282 8.77 -3.77 -1.19
N ILE A 283 7.85 -3.40 -0.30
CA ILE A 283 6.55 -4.05 -0.10
C ILE A 283 5.56 -3.56 -1.16
N ASP A 284 5.44 -2.25 -1.32
CA ASP A 284 4.46 -1.58 -2.17
C ASP A 284 4.62 -1.94 -3.63
N ASN A 285 5.84 -2.29 -4.08
CA ASN A 285 6.14 -2.67 -5.45
C ASN A 285 6.34 -4.19 -5.64
N ASN A 286 6.08 -5.01 -4.63
CA ASN A 286 6.20 -6.46 -4.74
C ASN A 286 4.86 -7.10 -5.07
N GLU A 287 4.78 -7.69 -6.27
CA GLU A 287 3.61 -8.43 -6.76
C GLU A 287 3.35 -9.72 -5.97
N GLN A 288 4.33 -10.24 -5.23
CA GLN A 288 4.13 -11.44 -4.38
C GLN A 288 3.19 -11.18 -3.19
N TYR A 289 3.01 -9.91 -2.81
CA TYR A 289 2.05 -9.51 -1.78
C TYR A 289 0.66 -9.21 -2.37
N ASP A 290 0.44 -9.42 -3.67
CA ASP A 290 -0.91 -9.34 -4.25
C ASP A 290 -1.72 -10.56 -3.84
N ASP A 291 -2.73 -10.34 -2.99
CA ASP A 291 -3.69 -11.38 -2.64
C ASP A 291 -4.70 -11.58 -3.77
N LEU A 292 -4.40 -12.54 -4.65
CA LEU A 292 -5.27 -12.91 -5.76
C LEU A 292 -6.63 -13.45 -5.29
N GLN A 293 -6.71 -14.06 -4.10
CA GLN A 293 -7.97 -14.56 -3.57
C GLN A 293 -8.87 -13.40 -3.16
N GLN A 294 -8.31 -12.44 -2.41
CA GLN A 294 -9.04 -11.23 -2.04
C GLN A 294 -9.48 -10.45 -3.28
N VAL A 295 -8.63 -10.34 -4.30
CA VAL A 295 -8.98 -9.66 -5.56
C VAL A 295 -10.12 -10.37 -6.30
N SER A 296 -10.17 -11.72 -6.26
CA SER A 296 -11.29 -12.49 -6.81
C SER A 296 -12.58 -12.20 -6.06
N GLN A 297 -12.53 -12.26 -4.73
CA GLN A 297 -13.69 -11.99 -3.87
C GLN A 297 -14.21 -10.56 -4.07
N ASP A 298 -13.33 -9.56 -4.07
CA ASP A 298 -13.68 -8.16 -4.35
C ASP A 298 -14.26 -7.96 -5.77
N ALA A 299 -13.93 -8.85 -6.72
CA ALA A 299 -14.49 -8.82 -8.07
C ALA A 299 -15.87 -9.50 -8.11
N GLU A 300 -16.04 -10.62 -7.40
CA GLU A 300 -17.30 -11.31 -7.21
C GLU A 300 -18.31 -10.42 -6.49
N ASP A 301 -17.94 -9.81 -5.37
CA ASP A 301 -18.79 -8.88 -4.62
C ASP A 301 -19.24 -7.70 -5.49
N ARG A 302 -18.34 -7.12 -6.29
CA ARG A 302 -18.70 -6.06 -7.24
C ARG A 302 -19.65 -6.54 -8.33
N TYR A 303 -19.51 -7.77 -8.79
CA TYR A 303 -20.42 -8.37 -9.75
C TYR A 303 -21.83 -8.50 -9.12
N PHE A 304 -21.93 -9.07 -7.92
CA PHE A 304 -23.20 -9.22 -7.20
C PHE A 304 -23.86 -7.89 -6.85
N ASP A 305 -23.09 -6.88 -6.41
CA ASP A 305 -23.61 -5.54 -6.11
C ASP A 305 -24.12 -4.81 -7.36
N SER A 306 -23.52 -5.11 -8.52
CA SER A 306 -23.93 -4.53 -9.82
C SER A 306 -25.13 -5.24 -10.44
N GLU A 307 -25.40 -6.48 -10.03
CA GLU A 307 -26.59 -7.21 -10.40
C GLU A 307 -27.77 -6.58 -9.64
N THR A 308 -28.48 -5.68 -10.33
CA THR A 308 -29.73 -5.15 -9.81
C THR A 308 -30.66 -6.34 -9.57
N ASN A 309 -31.23 -6.45 -8.37
CA ASN A 309 -32.38 -7.33 -8.09
C ASN A 309 -33.60 -6.81 -8.88
N GLU A 310 -33.49 -6.73 -10.20
CA GLU A 310 -34.57 -6.39 -11.09
C GLU A 310 -35.57 -7.54 -11.01
N ILE A 311 -36.73 -7.23 -10.42
CA ILE A 311 -37.91 -8.09 -10.32
C ILE A 311 -38.28 -8.65 -11.72
N ASP A 312 -37.86 -7.98 -12.79
CA ASP A 312 -37.99 -8.40 -14.18
C ASP A 312 -37.18 -9.68 -14.51
N ASN A 313 -36.00 -9.88 -13.91
CA ASN A 313 -35.24 -11.13 -14.06
C ASN A 313 -35.96 -12.31 -13.41
N LEU A 314 -36.68 -12.08 -12.31
CA LEU A 314 -37.46 -13.11 -11.65
C LEU A 314 -38.74 -13.45 -12.44
N GLU A 315 -39.44 -12.43 -12.97
CA GLU A 315 -40.62 -12.61 -13.83
C GLU A 315 -40.27 -13.31 -15.14
N GLU A 316 -39.15 -12.93 -15.78
CA GLU A 316 -38.64 -13.58 -16.99
C GLU A 316 -38.19 -15.02 -16.73
N HIS A 317 -37.50 -15.26 -15.60
CA HIS A 317 -37.13 -16.62 -15.17
C HIS A 317 -38.35 -17.48 -14.83
N MET A 318 -39.39 -16.92 -14.20
CA MET A 318 -40.67 -17.61 -13.95
C MET A 318 -41.43 -17.90 -15.25
N LYS A 319 -41.37 -16.98 -16.23
CA LYS A 319 -41.92 -17.18 -17.58
C LYS A 319 -41.20 -18.30 -18.33
N LEU A 320 -39.88 -18.32 -18.30
CA LEU A 320 -39.06 -19.38 -18.89
C LEU A 320 -39.40 -20.74 -18.26
N VAL A 321 -39.51 -20.81 -16.94
CA VAL A 321 -39.92 -22.03 -16.22
C VAL A 321 -41.33 -22.48 -16.63
N GLN A 322 -42.28 -21.56 -16.79
CA GLN A 322 -43.62 -21.90 -17.31
C GLN A 322 -43.59 -22.35 -18.77
N GLU A 323 -42.76 -21.74 -19.62
CA GLU A 323 -42.65 -22.07 -21.04
C GLU A 323 -42.00 -23.44 -21.26
N TYR A 324 -40.91 -23.74 -20.56
CA TYR A 324 -40.29 -25.07 -20.58
C TYR A 324 -41.15 -26.12 -19.88
N GLY A 325 -41.87 -25.75 -18.82
CA GLY A 325 -42.85 -26.62 -18.16
C GLY A 325 -44.06 -26.96 -19.05
N ARG A 326 -44.49 -26.03 -19.92
CA ARG A 326 -45.59 -26.27 -20.89
C ARG A 326 -45.15 -27.02 -22.13
N ARG A 327 -43.91 -26.83 -22.63
CA ARG A 327 -43.45 -27.54 -23.84
C ARG A 327 -43.33 -29.05 -23.66
N ASN A 328 -43.21 -29.54 -22.43
CA ASN A 328 -43.19 -30.97 -22.14
C ASN A 328 -44.59 -31.60 -21.98
N SER A 329 -45.69 -30.84 -21.95
CA SER A 329 -47.03 -31.43 -21.79
C SER A 329 -47.66 -31.96 -23.09
N ASP A 330 -47.13 -31.59 -24.27
CA ASP A 330 -47.72 -31.94 -25.56
C ASP A 330 -47.04 -33.12 -26.28
N SER A 331 -45.99 -33.71 -25.70
CA SER A 331 -45.37 -34.94 -26.19
C SER A 331 -45.63 -36.09 -25.22
N ASN A 332 -46.82 -36.68 -25.32
CA ASN A 332 -47.18 -38.06 -24.94
C ASN A 332 -46.20 -38.74 -23.95
N ILE A 333 -46.17 -38.24 -22.71
CA ILE A 333 -45.37 -38.81 -21.61
C ILE A 333 -46.14 -40.04 -21.13
N GLN A 334 -45.91 -41.17 -21.79
CA GLN A 334 -46.47 -42.43 -21.32
C GLN A 334 -45.47 -43.25 -20.51
N ASP A 335 -44.20 -42.88 -20.42
CA ASP A 335 -43.22 -43.53 -19.55
C ASP A 335 -42.07 -42.56 -19.18
N ASP A 336 -42.28 -41.69 -18.18
CA ASP A 336 -41.17 -41.06 -17.44
C ASP A 336 -40.56 -42.14 -16.50
N PRO A 337 -39.27 -42.50 -16.64
CA PRO A 337 -38.60 -43.46 -15.78
C PRO A 337 -38.74 -43.15 -14.29
N PHE A 338 -38.88 -41.87 -13.92
CA PHE A 338 -39.08 -41.46 -12.53
C PHE A 338 -40.48 -41.80 -12.02
N ASP A 339 -41.52 -41.62 -12.84
CA ASP A 339 -42.90 -42.00 -12.48
C ASP A 339 -43.04 -43.53 -12.37
N THR A 340 -42.39 -44.29 -13.25
CA THR A 340 -42.35 -45.76 -13.14
C THR A 340 -41.68 -46.19 -11.83
N PHE A 341 -40.61 -45.51 -11.44
CA PHE A 341 -39.88 -45.77 -10.19
C PHE A 341 -40.72 -45.44 -8.95
N MET A 342 -41.39 -44.27 -8.94
CA MET A 342 -42.27 -43.87 -7.84
C MET A 342 -43.48 -44.80 -7.70
N LYS A 343 -44.03 -45.28 -8.82
CA LYS A 343 -45.11 -46.28 -8.83
C LYS A 343 -44.65 -47.63 -8.29
N HIS A 344 -43.42 -48.04 -8.60
CA HIS A 344 -42.82 -49.24 -8.01
C HIS A 344 -42.60 -49.12 -6.49
N ILE A 345 -42.21 -47.95 -6.00
CA ILE A 345 -42.08 -47.68 -4.55
C ILE A 345 -43.46 -47.75 -3.87
N ALA A 346 -44.47 -47.11 -4.44
CA ALA A 346 -45.83 -47.10 -3.89
C ALA A 346 -46.44 -48.51 -3.85
N ASN A 347 -46.22 -49.32 -4.89
CA ASN A 347 -46.69 -50.71 -4.91
C ASN A 347 -45.94 -51.59 -3.90
N LYS A 348 -44.67 -51.31 -3.61
CA LYS A 348 -43.90 -52.03 -2.60
C LYS A 348 -44.37 -51.73 -1.17
N GLN A 349 -44.83 -50.51 -0.91
CA GLN A 349 -45.36 -50.12 0.40
C GLN A 349 -46.77 -50.66 0.69
N ASN A 350 -47.54 -51.01 -0.34
CA ASN A 350 -48.88 -51.61 -0.19
C ASN A 350 -48.87 -53.15 -0.09
N LEU A 351 -47.69 -53.79 -0.13
CA LEU A 351 -47.50 -55.25 -0.05
C LEU A 351 -46.78 -55.70 1.24
N THR A 352 -46.66 -54.79 2.21
CA THR A 352 -46.25 -55.01 3.61
C THR A 352 -47.26 -54.33 4.50
#